data_AF-A0A2V7XKE7-F1
#
_entry.id   AF-A0A2V7XKE7-F1
#
_cell.length_a   1.000
_cell.length_b   1.000
_cell.length_c   1.000
_cell.angle_alpha   90.00
_cell.angle_beta   90.00
_cell.angle_gamma   90.00
#
_symmetry.space_group_name_H-M   'P 1'
#
loop_
_entity.id
_entity.type
_entity.pdbx_description
1 polymer ?
#
loop_
_entity_poly.entity_id
_entity_poly.type
_entity_poly.pdbx_seq_one_letter_code
_entity_poly.pdbx_strand_id
1 'polypeptide(L)'
;MLAVVLALPGLALALRGGPDRAAILLATAAVTAGLLLVDDFLRALGQPPLAAITTLLILYGTPLLWYEVAEPGRSAASFLAGAMVARAWVARGGRGRAVMEGSAIGLVLTAVALAAEAGRVRLTIHHPVLLDGLFSSSHGVLFWTPVFTVAVAALVVRAARGDRMAQAALVALGVLALASAVLRPWWAGGLGNARALPALPLLARGLAAALDGLREAARRRPLRVLAAAGAVMVAWNLLFMAQYRAEMVPRDDTVAFPAVAENAALLVAAAVGSPPAWPANWLFAARHRLPAGRYDRLGGRDLLAALPAEIDIGDLDSDQALLAEGWSVRHPCLGAICREVEGRARVLLPVVDPRAVELRVRALGTGTLRVSVDGATAAAALHPTFGEVVLPLPRALVHAGANEVVLEVSPGSQALVDALRLLPREGAR
;
A
#
# COMPACT_ATOMS: atom_id res chain seq x y z
N MET A 1 -11.84 -32.11 11.54
CA MET A 1 -10.39 -31.89 11.34
C MET A 1 -10.09 -30.48 10.83
N LEU A 2 -10.62 -30.05 9.66
CA LEU A 2 -10.35 -28.70 9.13
C LEU A 2 -10.66 -27.57 10.14
N ALA A 3 -11.85 -27.58 10.76
CA ALA A 3 -12.22 -26.58 11.77
C ALA A 3 -11.22 -26.48 12.94
N VAL A 4 -10.65 -27.60 13.37
CA VAL A 4 -9.66 -27.64 14.46
C VAL A 4 -8.35 -26.99 14.01
N VAL A 5 -7.90 -27.29 12.78
CA VAL A 5 -6.69 -26.67 12.21
C VAL A 5 -6.86 -25.16 12.06
N LEU A 6 -8.04 -24.71 11.62
CA LEU A 6 -8.33 -23.29 11.42
C LEU A 6 -8.38 -22.50 12.73
N ALA A 7 -8.89 -23.09 13.81
CA ALA A 7 -8.98 -22.43 15.12
C ALA A 7 -7.68 -22.47 15.94
N LEU A 8 -6.72 -23.33 15.57
CA LEU A 8 -5.50 -23.58 16.34
C LEU A 8 -4.69 -22.31 16.65
N PRO A 9 -4.47 -21.37 15.69
CA PRO A 9 -3.65 -20.19 15.95
C PRO A 9 -4.24 -19.27 17.02
N GLY A 10 -5.51 -18.89 16.89
CA GLY A 10 -6.18 -18.04 17.87
C GLY A 10 -6.35 -18.69 19.24
N LEU A 11 -6.64 -20.00 19.27
CA LEU A 11 -6.69 -20.75 20.53
C LEU A 11 -5.34 -20.77 21.24
N ALA A 12 -4.24 -21.03 20.51
CA ALA A 12 -2.90 -21.03 21.07
C ALA A 12 -2.52 -19.67 21.66
N LEU A 13 -2.97 -18.57 21.04
CA LEU A 13 -2.71 -17.21 21.52
C LEU A 13 -3.60 -16.83 22.70
N ALA A 14 -4.89 -17.19 22.69
CA ALA A 14 -5.79 -16.98 23.82
C ALA A 14 -5.30 -17.68 25.10
N LEU A 15 -4.69 -18.86 24.95
CA LEU A 15 -4.11 -19.62 26.06
C LEU A 15 -2.91 -18.92 26.72
N ARG A 16 -2.18 -18.05 26.01
CA ARG A 16 -0.99 -17.35 26.54
C ARG A 16 -1.28 -16.29 27.61
N GLY A 17 -2.54 -15.86 27.78
CA GLY A 17 -2.88 -14.81 28.76
C GLY A 17 -2.90 -13.41 28.18
N GLY A 18 -3.88 -12.61 28.62
CA GLY A 18 -4.05 -11.21 28.21
C GLY A 18 -5.46 -10.68 28.55
N PRO A 19 -5.64 -9.36 28.66
CA PRO A 19 -6.93 -8.74 28.98
C PRO A 19 -8.01 -9.00 27.91
N ASP A 20 -7.64 -9.33 26.67
CA ASP A 20 -8.56 -9.47 25.53
C ASP A 20 -8.95 -10.91 25.18
N ARG A 21 -8.72 -11.89 26.07
CA ARG A 21 -8.97 -13.31 25.80
C ARG A 21 -10.36 -13.60 25.23
N ALA A 22 -11.41 -13.02 25.80
CA ALA A 22 -12.79 -13.26 25.33
C ALA A 22 -13.01 -12.72 23.92
N ALA A 23 -12.43 -11.56 23.60
CA ALA A 23 -12.52 -10.95 22.27
C ALA A 23 -11.79 -11.80 21.23
N ILE A 24 -10.60 -12.31 21.56
CA ILE A 24 -9.83 -13.22 20.70
C ILE A 24 -10.63 -14.49 20.43
N LEU A 25 -11.19 -15.14 21.47
CA LEU A 25 -11.99 -16.37 21.29
C LEU A 25 -13.21 -16.15 20.39
N LEU A 26 -13.91 -15.02 20.55
CA LEU A 26 -15.04 -14.67 19.71
C LEU A 26 -14.61 -14.40 18.26
N ALA A 27 -13.49 -13.70 18.06
CA ALA A 27 -12.91 -13.45 16.75
C ALA A 27 -12.48 -14.76 16.08
N THR A 28 -11.80 -15.66 16.79
CA THR A 28 -11.43 -17.01 16.33
C THR A 28 -12.64 -17.82 15.91
N ALA A 29 -13.72 -17.80 16.70
CA ALA A 29 -14.96 -18.48 16.35
C ALA A 29 -15.59 -17.91 15.06
N ALA A 30 -15.65 -16.58 14.94
CA ALA A 30 -16.18 -15.91 13.75
C ALA A 30 -15.34 -16.15 12.49
N VAL A 31 -14.01 -16.06 12.60
CA VAL A 31 -13.06 -16.35 11.52
C VAL A 31 -13.17 -17.82 11.10
N THR A 32 -13.20 -18.74 12.06
CA THR A 32 -13.35 -20.18 11.75
C THR A 32 -14.67 -20.45 11.03
N ALA A 33 -15.78 -19.88 11.51
CA ALA A 33 -17.08 -20.02 10.85
C ALA A 33 -17.06 -19.42 9.43
N GLY A 34 -16.46 -18.24 9.25
CA GLY A 34 -16.31 -17.62 7.93
C GLY A 34 -15.47 -18.45 6.98
N LEU A 35 -14.39 -19.06 7.45
CA LEU A 35 -13.53 -19.94 6.65
C LEU A 35 -14.23 -21.26 6.27
N LEU A 36 -15.04 -21.82 7.15
CA LEU A 36 -15.89 -22.97 6.80
C LEU A 36 -16.93 -22.62 5.74
N LEU A 37 -17.50 -21.42 5.79
CA LEU A 37 -18.38 -20.91 4.73
C LEU A 37 -17.63 -20.67 3.41
N VAL A 38 -16.36 -20.24 3.46
CA VAL A 38 -15.51 -20.12 2.27
C VAL A 38 -15.23 -21.50 1.67
N ASP A 39 -14.88 -22.51 2.48
CA ASP A 39 -14.67 -23.88 2.00
C ASP A 39 -15.94 -24.43 1.32
N ASP A 40 -17.11 -24.27 1.96
CA ASP A 40 -18.40 -24.70 1.40
C ASP A 40 -18.77 -23.92 0.13
N PHE A 41 -18.52 -22.60 0.12
CA PHE A 41 -18.68 -21.77 -1.08
C PHE A 41 -17.82 -22.28 -2.24
N LEU A 42 -16.55 -22.61 -2.02
CA LEU A 42 -15.67 -23.15 -3.05
C LEU A 42 -16.12 -24.53 -3.53
N ARG A 43 -16.59 -25.40 -2.63
CA ARG A 43 -17.15 -26.72 -2.99
C ARG A 43 -18.40 -26.57 -3.84
N ALA A 44 -19.32 -25.66 -3.48
CA ALA A 44 -20.53 -25.37 -4.23
C ALA A 44 -20.24 -24.83 -5.64
N LEU A 45 -19.08 -24.21 -5.84
CA LEU A 45 -18.58 -23.75 -7.14
C LEU A 45 -17.87 -24.85 -7.96
N GLY A 46 -17.87 -26.10 -7.49
CA GLY A 46 -17.24 -27.23 -8.19
C GLY A 46 -15.72 -27.31 -8.00
N GLN A 47 -15.17 -26.72 -6.92
CA GLN A 47 -13.74 -26.73 -6.60
C GLN A 47 -13.39 -27.56 -5.33
N PRO A 48 -13.98 -28.76 -5.09
CA PRO A 48 -13.72 -29.50 -3.85
C PRO A 48 -12.26 -29.87 -3.58
N PRO A 49 -11.40 -30.23 -4.58
CA PRO A 49 -10.02 -30.61 -4.26
C PRO A 49 -9.15 -29.42 -3.82
N LEU A 50 -9.57 -28.18 -4.13
CA LEU A 50 -8.81 -26.97 -3.83
C LEU A 50 -9.41 -26.15 -2.68
N ALA A 51 -10.62 -26.48 -2.23
CA ALA A 51 -11.33 -25.72 -1.21
C ALA A 51 -10.53 -25.61 0.11
N ALA A 52 -10.03 -26.74 0.62
CA ALA A 52 -9.31 -26.78 1.89
C ALA A 52 -7.99 -25.99 1.84
N ILE A 53 -7.17 -26.20 0.80
CA ILE A 53 -5.89 -25.49 0.65
C ILE A 53 -6.10 -24.00 0.38
N THR A 54 -7.12 -23.62 -0.39
CA THR A 54 -7.46 -22.21 -0.61
C THR A 54 -7.91 -21.55 0.68
N THR A 55 -8.73 -22.22 1.48
CA THR A 55 -9.16 -21.73 2.80
C THR A 55 -7.96 -21.51 3.73
N LEU A 56 -6.99 -22.41 3.75
CA LEU A 56 -5.75 -22.23 4.51
C LEU A 56 -4.92 -21.04 4.00
N LEU A 57 -4.82 -20.87 2.67
CA LEU A 57 -4.13 -19.71 2.09
C LEU A 57 -4.85 -18.39 2.39
N ILE A 58 -6.18 -18.40 2.52
CA ILE A 58 -6.91 -17.21 2.98
C ILE A 58 -6.58 -16.89 4.43
N LEU A 59 -6.48 -17.88 5.31
CA LEU A 59 -6.12 -17.66 6.71
C LEU A 59 -4.68 -17.12 6.85
N TYR A 60 -3.71 -17.76 6.20
CA TYR A 60 -2.27 -17.46 6.40
C TYR A 60 -1.67 -16.49 5.39
N GLY A 61 -2.24 -16.38 4.19
CA GLY A 61 -1.76 -15.52 3.12
C GLY A 61 -2.37 -14.12 3.13
N THR A 62 -3.26 -13.82 4.08
CA THR A 62 -3.97 -12.54 4.20
C THR A 62 -3.87 -12.02 5.64
N PRO A 63 -4.24 -10.76 5.93
CA PRO A 63 -4.15 -10.22 7.29
C PRO A 63 -5.21 -10.79 8.24
N LEU A 64 -5.99 -11.81 7.84
CA LEU A 64 -7.09 -12.35 8.64
C LEU A 64 -6.64 -12.83 10.03
N LEU A 65 -5.47 -13.48 10.12
CA LEU A 65 -4.89 -13.89 11.40
C LEU A 65 -4.51 -12.69 12.30
N TRP A 66 -4.07 -11.58 11.72
CA TRP A 66 -3.82 -10.34 12.46
C TRP A 66 -5.12 -9.81 13.09
N TYR A 67 -6.20 -9.78 12.31
CA TYR A 67 -7.52 -9.34 12.79
C TYR A 67 -8.20 -10.34 13.75
N GLU A 68 -7.68 -11.56 13.87
CA GLU A 68 -8.12 -12.52 14.89
C GLU A 68 -7.48 -12.22 16.25
N VAL A 69 -6.22 -11.78 16.26
CA VAL A 69 -5.39 -11.75 17.47
C VAL A 69 -5.07 -10.33 17.92
N ALA A 70 -4.62 -9.47 17.01
CA ALA A 70 -4.14 -8.13 17.33
C ALA A 70 -5.29 -7.10 17.32
N GLU A 71 -6.31 -7.30 16.48
CA GLU A 71 -7.49 -6.43 16.40
C GLU A 71 -8.81 -7.23 16.45
N PRO A 72 -9.03 -8.03 17.51
CA PRO A 72 -10.21 -8.88 17.59
C PRO A 72 -11.52 -8.07 17.58
N GLY A 73 -12.56 -8.63 16.96
CA GLY A 73 -13.92 -8.09 17.01
C GLY A 73 -14.55 -7.86 15.64
N ARG A 74 -14.85 -6.59 15.31
CA ARG A 74 -15.71 -6.24 14.15
C ARG A 74 -15.13 -6.65 12.80
N SER A 75 -13.79 -6.68 12.66
CA SER A 75 -13.13 -7.14 11.44
C SER A 75 -13.43 -8.61 11.15
N ALA A 76 -13.37 -9.48 12.16
CA ALA A 76 -13.77 -10.89 12.05
C ALA A 76 -15.26 -11.04 11.71
N ALA A 77 -16.14 -10.23 12.32
CA ALA A 77 -17.56 -10.22 12.00
C ALA A 77 -17.84 -9.77 10.55
N SER A 78 -17.09 -8.78 10.05
CA SER A 78 -17.20 -8.30 8.67
C SER A 78 -16.81 -9.39 7.66
N PHE A 79 -15.76 -10.14 7.94
CA PHE A 79 -15.34 -11.29 7.14
C PHE A 79 -16.43 -12.37 7.12
N LEU A 80 -16.95 -12.75 8.29
CA LEU A 80 -18.02 -13.74 8.40
C LEU A 80 -19.27 -13.30 7.63
N ALA A 81 -19.67 -12.03 7.75
CA ALA A 81 -20.78 -11.47 6.98
C ALA A 81 -20.54 -11.54 5.47
N GLY A 82 -19.34 -11.19 5.01
CA GLY A 82 -18.94 -11.35 3.62
C GLY A 82 -19.03 -12.80 3.12
N ALA A 83 -18.60 -13.77 3.95
CA ALA A 83 -18.71 -15.20 3.65
C ALA A 83 -20.17 -15.66 3.51
N MET A 84 -21.05 -15.20 4.41
CA MET A 84 -22.49 -15.46 4.30
C MET A 84 -23.09 -14.88 3.01
N VAL A 85 -22.71 -13.64 2.64
CA VAL A 85 -23.17 -12.99 1.39
C VAL A 85 -22.72 -13.80 0.17
N ALA A 86 -21.45 -14.19 0.10
CA ALA A 86 -20.93 -14.99 -1.00
C ALA A 86 -21.61 -16.35 -1.11
N ARG A 87 -21.87 -17.00 0.02
CA ARG A 87 -22.57 -18.29 0.07
C ARG A 87 -24.02 -18.19 -0.40
N ALA A 88 -24.73 -17.13 0.03
CA ALA A 88 -26.09 -16.85 -0.39
C ALA A 88 -26.16 -16.53 -1.90
N TRP A 89 -25.16 -15.82 -2.44
CA TRP A 89 -25.08 -15.54 -3.87
C TRP A 89 -24.99 -16.82 -4.71
N VAL A 90 -24.11 -17.78 -4.33
CA VAL A 90 -24.00 -19.07 -5.04
C VAL A 90 -25.29 -19.87 -4.96
N ALA A 91 -25.94 -19.90 -3.78
CA ALA A 91 -27.19 -20.63 -3.59
C ALA A 91 -28.33 -20.14 -4.51
N ARG A 92 -28.31 -18.86 -4.91
CA ARG A 92 -29.32 -18.26 -5.81
C ARG A 92 -29.08 -18.58 -7.29
N GLY A 93 -27.93 -19.18 -7.64
CA GLY A 93 -27.67 -19.70 -8.98
C GLY A 93 -27.47 -18.66 -10.08
N GLY A 94 -26.96 -17.46 -9.76
CA GLY A 94 -26.47 -16.44 -10.71
C GLY A 94 -27.32 -16.28 -11.99
N ARG A 95 -28.53 -15.73 -11.86
CA ARG A 95 -29.52 -15.64 -12.95
C ARG A 95 -29.52 -14.29 -13.68
N GLY A 96 -28.81 -13.30 -13.16
CA GLY A 96 -28.78 -11.92 -13.65
C GLY A 96 -27.59 -11.61 -14.57
N ARG A 97 -27.53 -10.35 -15.02
CA ARG A 97 -26.35 -9.81 -15.72
C ARG A 97 -25.21 -9.66 -14.71
N ALA A 98 -24.02 -10.14 -15.07
CA ALA A 98 -22.85 -10.15 -14.18
C ALA A 98 -22.54 -8.77 -13.56
N VAL A 99 -22.71 -7.69 -14.32
CA VAL A 99 -22.53 -6.32 -13.83
C VAL A 99 -23.52 -5.98 -12.72
N MET A 100 -24.81 -6.27 -12.92
CA MET A 100 -25.85 -5.94 -11.93
C MET A 100 -25.67 -6.76 -10.64
N GLU A 101 -25.41 -8.06 -10.77
CA GLU A 101 -25.13 -8.92 -9.61
C GLU A 101 -23.87 -8.47 -8.87
N GLY A 102 -22.79 -8.23 -9.61
CA GLY A 102 -21.53 -7.76 -9.06
C GLY A 102 -21.67 -6.42 -8.35
N SER A 103 -22.40 -5.47 -8.92
CA SER A 103 -22.66 -4.17 -8.28
C SER A 103 -23.46 -4.32 -6.99
N ALA A 104 -24.52 -5.15 -7.00
CA ALA A 104 -25.31 -5.41 -5.80
C ALA A 104 -24.48 -6.05 -4.69
N ILE A 105 -23.67 -7.07 -5.02
CA ILE A 105 -22.77 -7.71 -4.06
C ILE A 105 -21.74 -6.70 -3.55
N GLY A 106 -21.10 -5.94 -4.44
CA GLY A 106 -20.12 -4.92 -4.07
C GLY A 106 -20.67 -3.86 -3.12
N LEU A 107 -21.91 -3.39 -3.34
CA LEU A 107 -22.58 -2.47 -2.43
C LEU A 107 -22.87 -3.10 -1.07
N VAL A 108 -23.31 -4.36 -1.03
CA VAL A 108 -23.53 -5.09 0.23
C VAL A 108 -22.22 -5.28 1.00
N LEU A 109 -21.14 -5.69 0.32
CA LEU A 109 -19.82 -5.84 0.94
C LEU A 109 -19.27 -4.49 1.44
N THR A 110 -19.51 -3.41 0.70
CA THR A 110 -19.18 -2.06 1.13
C THR A 110 -19.96 -1.69 2.39
N ALA A 111 -21.27 -1.93 2.43
CA ALA A 111 -22.08 -1.66 3.62
C ALA A 111 -21.61 -2.46 4.84
N VAL A 112 -21.24 -3.74 4.65
CA VAL A 112 -20.66 -4.59 5.70
C VAL A 112 -19.34 -4.03 6.21
N ALA A 113 -18.44 -3.60 5.32
CA ALA A 113 -17.17 -2.98 5.69
C ALA A 113 -17.40 -1.69 6.50
N LEU A 114 -18.27 -0.80 6.02
CA LEU A 114 -18.58 0.47 6.69
C LEU A 114 -19.25 0.27 8.05
N ALA A 115 -20.12 -0.75 8.19
CA ALA A 115 -20.72 -1.10 9.47
C ALA A 115 -19.68 -1.55 10.50
N ALA A 116 -18.61 -2.24 10.07
CA ALA A 116 -17.52 -2.64 10.96
C ALA A 116 -16.69 -1.44 11.48
N GLU A 117 -16.68 -0.34 10.74
CA GLU A 117 -16.00 0.91 11.08
C GLU A 117 -16.88 1.93 11.81
N ALA A 118 -18.19 1.70 11.85
CA ALA A 118 -19.15 2.65 12.41
C ALA A 118 -18.77 3.07 13.85
N GLY A 119 -18.57 4.37 14.05
CA GLY A 119 -18.18 4.95 15.35
C GLY A 119 -16.71 4.81 15.73
N ARG A 120 -15.83 4.27 14.86
CA ARG A 120 -14.36 4.24 15.09
C ARG A 120 -13.63 5.38 14.39
N VAL A 121 -14.10 5.73 13.20
CA VAL A 121 -13.44 6.70 12.32
C VAL A 121 -14.49 7.61 11.73
N ARG A 122 -14.19 8.91 11.67
CA ARG A 122 -15.02 9.87 10.95
C ARG A 122 -14.72 9.75 9.47
N LEU A 123 -15.70 9.29 8.71
CA LEU A 123 -15.59 9.16 7.25
C LEU A 123 -15.97 10.46 6.57
N THR A 124 -15.12 10.92 5.66
CA THR A 124 -15.40 12.03 4.75
C THR A 124 -15.25 11.59 3.29
N ILE A 125 -15.95 12.27 2.38
CA ILE A 125 -15.94 11.97 0.95
C ILE A 125 -14.97 12.92 0.25
N HIS A 126 -14.07 12.35 -0.55
CA HIS A 126 -12.98 13.05 -1.23
C HIS A 126 -12.81 12.54 -2.66
N HIS A 127 -11.84 13.09 -3.39
CA HIS A 127 -11.48 12.58 -4.70
C HIS A 127 -10.95 11.13 -4.60
N PRO A 128 -11.33 10.25 -5.54
CA PRO A 128 -10.95 8.84 -5.50
C PRO A 128 -9.44 8.67 -5.70
N VAL A 129 -8.80 7.96 -4.77
CA VAL A 129 -7.37 7.56 -4.83
C VAL A 129 -7.25 6.05 -5.04
N LEU A 130 -7.71 5.59 -6.20
CA LEU A 130 -7.83 4.15 -6.48
C LEU A 130 -6.47 3.45 -6.59
N LEU A 131 -5.52 4.06 -7.30
CA LEU A 131 -4.19 3.47 -7.51
C LEU A 131 -3.47 3.30 -6.18
N ASP A 132 -3.43 4.35 -5.37
CA ASP A 132 -2.76 4.27 -4.10
C ASP A 132 -3.53 3.25 -3.18
N GLY A 133 -4.86 3.11 -3.32
CA GLY A 133 -5.69 2.29 -2.41
C GLY A 133 -5.51 0.80 -2.67
N LEU A 134 -5.07 0.46 -3.89
CA LEU A 134 -4.72 -0.88 -4.30
C LEU A 134 -3.23 -1.16 -4.10
N PHE A 135 -2.34 -0.23 -4.43
CA PHE A 135 -0.91 -0.52 -4.64
C PHE A 135 0.06 0.23 -3.74
N SER A 136 -0.38 1.23 -2.98
CA SER A 136 0.53 1.98 -2.08
C SER A 136 1.07 1.10 -0.96
N SER A 137 2.31 1.35 -0.58
CA SER A 137 2.91 0.80 0.65
C SER A 137 2.27 1.31 1.93
N SER A 138 1.55 2.43 1.89
CA SER A 138 0.92 3.00 3.08
C SER A 138 -0.15 2.05 3.60
N HIS A 139 -1.14 1.65 2.78
CA HIS A 139 -2.19 0.68 3.16
C HIS A 139 -2.86 0.04 1.93
N GLY A 140 -2.15 -0.07 0.81
CA GLY A 140 -2.67 -0.62 -0.45
C GLY A 140 -3.02 -2.10 -0.33
N VAL A 141 -4.26 -2.47 -0.69
CA VAL A 141 -4.79 -3.83 -0.50
C VAL A 141 -3.94 -4.92 -1.18
N LEU A 142 -3.45 -4.65 -2.40
CA LEU A 142 -2.65 -5.59 -3.18
C LEU A 142 -1.17 -5.55 -2.82
N PHE A 143 -0.67 -4.40 -2.33
CA PHE A 143 0.70 -4.27 -1.83
C PHE A 143 0.90 -5.11 -0.57
N TRP A 144 0.01 -4.93 0.42
CA TRP A 144 0.08 -5.61 1.71
C TRP A 144 -0.38 -7.05 1.67
N THR A 145 -1.10 -7.47 0.62
CA THR A 145 -1.59 -8.84 0.48
C THR A 145 -1.35 -9.35 -0.95
N PRO A 146 -0.10 -9.69 -1.33
CA PRO A 146 0.24 -10.09 -2.69
C PRO A 146 -0.54 -11.30 -3.23
N VAL A 147 -1.06 -12.16 -2.35
CA VAL A 147 -1.95 -13.27 -2.77
C VAL A 147 -3.24 -12.75 -3.43
N PHE A 148 -3.70 -11.54 -3.08
CA PHE A 148 -4.83 -10.90 -3.74
C PHE A 148 -4.50 -10.52 -5.18
N THR A 149 -3.26 -10.14 -5.49
CA THR A 149 -2.83 -9.89 -6.88
C THR A 149 -2.99 -11.14 -7.73
N VAL A 150 -2.58 -12.30 -7.22
CA VAL A 150 -2.76 -13.60 -7.89
C VAL A 150 -4.24 -13.94 -8.05
N ALA A 151 -5.04 -13.75 -6.99
CA ALA A 151 -6.48 -14.01 -7.03
C ALA A 151 -7.21 -13.14 -8.06
N VAL A 152 -6.95 -11.82 -8.06
CA VAL A 152 -7.53 -10.87 -9.01
C VAL A 152 -7.10 -11.18 -10.43
N ALA A 153 -5.81 -11.47 -10.67
CA ALA A 153 -5.31 -11.83 -11.99
C ALA A 153 -6.01 -13.09 -12.55
N ALA A 154 -6.21 -14.12 -11.72
CA ALA A 154 -6.93 -15.33 -12.12
C ALA A 154 -8.41 -15.06 -12.40
N LEU A 155 -9.07 -14.20 -11.61
CA LEU A 155 -10.44 -13.75 -11.90
C LEU A 155 -10.51 -13.00 -13.23
N VAL A 156 -9.57 -12.11 -13.53
CA VAL A 156 -9.50 -11.38 -14.81
C VAL A 156 -9.37 -12.36 -15.97
N VAL A 157 -8.46 -13.34 -15.88
CA VAL A 157 -8.29 -14.37 -16.93
C VAL A 157 -9.57 -15.18 -17.13
N ARG A 158 -10.27 -15.56 -16.05
CA ARG A 158 -11.54 -16.30 -16.17
C ARG A 158 -12.67 -15.43 -16.72
N ALA A 159 -12.77 -14.19 -16.29
CA ALA A 159 -13.75 -13.23 -16.76
C ALA A 159 -13.59 -12.95 -18.27
N ALA A 160 -12.35 -12.83 -18.74
CA ALA A 160 -12.01 -12.69 -20.15
C ALA A 160 -12.38 -13.92 -20.98
N ARG A 161 -12.47 -15.10 -20.36
CA ARG A 161 -12.96 -16.35 -20.98
C ARG A 161 -14.48 -16.54 -20.88
N GLY A 162 -15.20 -15.51 -20.45
CA GLY A 162 -16.67 -15.52 -20.39
C GLY A 162 -17.26 -16.09 -19.10
N ASP A 163 -16.46 -16.34 -18.06
CA ASP A 163 -16.98 -16.77 -16.75
C ASP A 163 -17.74 -15.61 -16.07
N ARG A 164 -19.08 -15.66 -16.15
CA ARG A 164 -19.96 -14.62 -15.60
C ARG A 164 -19.81 -14.42 -14.09
N MET A 165 -19.50 -15.47 -13.33
CA MET A 165 -19.30 -15.33 -11.89
C MET A 165 -17.96 -14.64 -11.60
N ALA A 166 -16.91 -14.92 -12.39
CA ALA A 166 -15.66 -14.17 -12.27
C ALA A 166 -15.85 -12.69 -12.64
N GLN A 167 -16.65 -12.40 -13.68
CA GLN A 167 -17.02 -11.02 -14.03
C GLN A 167 -17.77 -10.32 -12.88
N ALA A 168 -18.78 -10.96 -12.31
CA ALA A 168 -19.54 -10.41 -11.18
C ALA A 168 -18.64 -10.19 -9.95
N ALA A 169 -17.74 -11.13 -9.65
CA ALA A 169 -16.77 -10.98 -8.56
C ALA A 169 -15.83 -9.77 -8.79
N LEU A 170 -15.31 -9.58 -10.00
CA LEU A 170 -14.49 -8.42 -10.34
C LEU A 170 -15.25 -7.10 -10.22
N VAL A 171 -16.50 -7.06 -10.68
CA VAL A 171 -17.36 -5.87 -10.53
C VAL A 171 -17.60 -5.57 -9.05
N ALA A 172 -17.88 -6.60 -8.22
CA ALA A 172 -18.04 -6.44 -6.78
C ALA A 172 -16.78 -5.89 -6.09
N LEU A 173 -15.61 -6.43 -6.44
CA LEU A 173 -14.31 -5.95 -5.96
C LEU A 173 -14.04 -4.51 -6.41
N GLY A 174 -14.37 -4.18 -7.66
CA GLY A 174 -14.23 -2.83 -8.20
C GLY A 174 -15.11 -1.80 -7.49
N VAL A 175 -16.37 -2.15 -7.18
CA VAL A 175 -17.27 -1.29 -6.40
C VAL A 175 -16.73 -1.05 -5.00
N LEU A 176 -16.28 -2.12 -4.31
CA LEU A 176 -15.70 -1.99 -2.97
C LEU A 176 -14.41 -1.16 -2.97
N ALA A 177 -13.53 -1.36 -3.96
CA ALA A 177 -12.30 -0.60 -4.12
C ALA A 177 -12.59 0.88 -4.39
N LEU A 178 -13.56 1.19 -5.26
CA LEU A 178 -13.97 2.56 -5.55
C LEU A 178 -14.58 3.24 -4.32
N ALA A 179 -15.47 2.55 -3.60
CA ALA A 179 -16.06 3.08 -2.38
C ALA A 179 -14.98 3.39 -1.34
N SER A 180 -14.01 2.49 -1.16
CA SER A 180 -12.88 2.70 -0.25
C SER A 180 -12.00 3.88 -0.69
N ALA A 181 -11.72 4.02 -1.99
CA ALA A 181 -10.87 5.07 -2.55
C ALA A 181 -11.45 6.49 -2.40
N VAL A 182 -12.77 6.62 -2.37
CA VAL A 182 -13.49 7.90 -2.22
C VAL A 182 -13.54 8.35 -0.74
N LEU A 183 -13.44 7.42 0.20
CA LEU A 183 -13.53 7.72 1.63
C LEU A 183 -12.19 8.21 2.20
N ARG A 184 -12.24 8.98 3.29
CA ARG A 184 -11.08 9.32 4.12
C ARG A 184 -11.31 8.92 5.58
N PRO A 185 -10.32 8.28 6.23
CA PRO A 185 -9.18 7.63 5.60
C PRO A 185 -9.67 6.55 4.61
N TRP A 186 -8.98 6.44 3.49
CA TRP A 186 -9.21 5.56 2.35
C TRP A 186 -8.86 4.08 2.58
N TRP A 187 -8.22 3.79 3.70
CA TRP A 187 -8.07 2.46 4.29
C TRP A 187 -8.75 2.40 5.67
N ALA A 188 -8.85 1.20 6.26
CA ALA A 188 -9.38 0.99 7.60
C ALA A 188 -8.61 -0.08 8.37
N GLY A 189 -8.36 0.12 9.67
CA GLY A 189 -7.76 -0.88 10.59
C GLY A 189 -6.32 -1.29 10.22
N GLY A 190 -5.56 -1.87 11.16
CA GLY A 190 -4.09 -1.97 11.09
C GLY A 190 -3.46 -2.60 9.85
N LEU A 191 -3.09 -3.88 9.88
CA LEU A 191 -2.25 -4.49 8.83
C LEU A 191 -2.96 -4.51 7.45
N GLY A 192 -2.58 -3.57 6.57
CA GLY A 192 -3.16 -3.43 5.23
C GLY A 192 -4.47 -2.64 5.22
N ASN A 193 -5.57 -3.22 4.75
CA ASN A 193 -6.86 -2.52 4.67
C ASN A 193 -8.03 -3.46 4.96
N ALA A 194 -8.59 -3.33 6.16
CA ALA A 194 -9.68 -4.15 6.68
C ALA A 194 -10.96 -4.09 5.84
N ARG A 195 -11.16 -3.04 5.02
CA ARG A 195 -12.34 -2.94 4.13
C ARG A 195 -12.40 -4.07 3.11
N ALA A 196 -11.27 -4.70 2.80
CA ALA A 196 -11.21 -5.83 1.87
C ALA A 196 -11.66 -7.17 2.50
N LEU A 197 -11.72 -7.28 3.84
CA LEU A 197 -12.06 -8.52 4.55
C LEU A 197 -13.39 -9.16 4.12
N PRO A 198 -14.53 -8.43 4.00
CA PRO A 198 -15.76 -9.04 3.53
C PRO A 198 -15.69 -9.59 2.10
N ALA A 199 -14.72 -9.16 1.29
CA ALA A 199 -14.52 -9.66 -0.07
C ALA A 199 -13.60 -10.89 -0.18
N LEU A 200 -13.02 -11.37 0.93
CA LEU A 200 -12.16 -12.55 0.95
C LEU A 200 -12.75 -13.79 0.26
N PRO A 201 -14.05 -14.13 0.36
CA PRO A 201 -14.61 -15.26 -0.37
C PRO A 201 -14.52 -15.11 -1.90
N LEU A 202 -14.69 -13.89 -2.42
CA LEU A 202 -14.55 -13.62 -3.86
C LEU A 202 -13.09 -13.78 -4.31
N LEU A 203 -12.15 -13.31 -3.48
CA LEU A 203 -10.72 -13.50 -3.70
C LEU A 203 -10.33 -14.98 -3.57
N ALA A 204 -10.94 -15.73 -2.66
CA ALA A 204 -10.75 -17.18 -2.53
C ALA A 204 -11.14 -17.91 -3.82
N ARG A 205 -12.23 -17.52 -4.50
CA ARG A 205 -12.56 -18.07 -5.82
C ARG A 205 -11.44 -17.83 -6.84
N GLY A 206 -10.89 -16.61 -6.85
CA GLY A 206 -9.76 -16.25 -7.71
C GLY A 206 -8.53 -17.10 -7.42
N LEU A 207 -8.19 -17.27 -6.14
CA LEU A 207 -7.06 -18.08 -5.71
C LEU A 207 -7.24 -19.56 -6.03
N ALA A 208 -8.43 -20.12 -5.80
CA ALA A 208 -8.75 -21.50 -6.21
C ALA A 208 -8.59 -21.68 -7.73
N ALA A 209 -9.05 -20.71 -8.54
CA ALA A 209 -8.84 -20.73 -9.98
C ALA A 209 -7.36 -20.63 -10.39
N ALA A 210 -6.55 -19.87 -9.65
CA ALA A 210 -5.11 -19.80 -9.89
C ALA A 210 -4.42 -21.14 -9.59
N LEU A 211 -4.77 -21.78 -8.47
CA LEU A 211 -4.25 -23.09 -8.08
C LEU A 211 -4.66 -24.19 -9.07
N ASP A 212 -5.91 -24.16 -9.54
CA ASP A 212 -6.41 -25.09 -10.56
C ASP A 212 -5.65 -24.91 -11.88
N GLY A 213 -5.45 -23.66 -12.29
CA GLY A 213 -4.64 -23.32 -13.45
C GLY A 213 -3.19 -23.81 -13.34
N LEU A 214 -2.56 -23.65 -12.17
CA LEU A 214 -1.21 -24.12 -11.92
C LEU A 214 -1.13 -25.65 -11.92
N ARG A 215 -2.08 -26.32 -11.26
CA ARG A 215 -2.20 -27.79 -11.26
C ARG A 215 -2.33 -28.33 -12.68
N GLU A 216 -3.19 -27.71 -13.48
CA GLU A 216 -3.42 -28.13 -14.85
C GLU A 216 -2.21 -27.86 -15.76
N ALA A 217 -1.54 -26.73 -15.56
CA ALA A 217 -0.30 -26.41 -16.26
C ALA A 217 0.81 -27.42 -15.91
N ALA A 218 0.95 -27.80 -14.63
CA ALA A 218 1.91 -28.81 -14.19
C ALA A 218 1.60 -30.18 -14.80
N ARG A 219 0.32 -30.56 -14.90
CA ARG A 219 -0.11 -31.81 -15.52
C ARG A 219 0.14 -31.85 -17.02
N ARG A 220 -0.20 -30.77 -17.75
CA ARG A 220 -0.11 -30.74 -19.22
C ARG A 220 1.27 -30.37 -19.73
N ARG A 221 2.02 -29.54 -18.99
CA ARG A 221 3.27 -28.91 -19.43
C ARG A 221 4.28 -28.83 -18.28
N PRO A 222 4.68 -29.97 -17.67
CA PRO A 222 5.54 -29.99 -16.49
C PRO A 222 6.88 -29.27 -16.73
N LEU A 223 7.48 -29.45 -17.91
CA LEU A 223 8.73 -28.78 -18.27
C LEU A 223 8.61 -27.25 -18.26
N ARG A 224 7.45 -26.67 -18.58
CA ARG A 224 7.27 -25.20 -18.51
C ARG A 224 7.19 -24.71 -17.07
N VAL A 225 6.55 -25.48 -16.19
CA VAL A 225 6.49 -25.15 -14.75
C VAL A 225 7.88 -25.27 -14.14
N LEU A 226 8.63 -26.34 -14.46
CA LEU A 226 10.01 -26.50 -14.03
C LEU A 226 10.93 -25.43 -14.61
N ALA A 227 10.77 -25.05 -15.88
CA ALA A 227 11.53 -23.96 -16.48
C ALA A 227 11.23 -22.61 -15.82
N ALA A 228 9.96 -22.32 -15.46
CA ALA A 228 9.61 -21.12 -14.73
C ALA A 228 10.22 -21.09 -13.33
N ALA A 229 10.17 -22.22 -12.59
CA ALA A 229 10.83 -22.35 -11.30
C ALA A 229 12.36 -22.19 -11.42
N GLY A 230 12.97 -22.82 -12.43
CA GLY A 230 14.38 -22.68 -12.76
C GLY A 230 14.76 -21.24 -13.10
N ALA A 231 13.93 -20.52 -13.86
CA ALA A 231 14.15 -19.11 -14.18
C ALA A 231 14.16 -18.22 -12.93
N VAL A 232 13.31 -18.50 -11.93
CA VAL A 232 13.35 -17.80 -10.64
C VAL A 232 14.67 -18.05 -9.91
N MET A 233 15.15 -19.30 -9.90
CA MET A 233 16.45 -19.64 -9.29
C MET A 233 17.62 -18.98 -10.03
N VAL A 234 17.57 -18.94 -11.36
CA VAL A 234 18.57 -18.24 -12.19
C VAL A 234 18.55 -16.75 -11.90
N ALA A 235 17.36 -16.12 -11.84
CA ALA A 235 17.22 -14.71 -11.51
C ALA A 235 17.77 -14.39 -10.12
N TRP A 236 17.52 -15.25 -9.12
CA TRP A 236 18.11 -15.12 -7.79
C TRP A 236 19.65 -15.12 -7.84
N ASN A 237 20.24 -16.05 -8.60
CA ASN A 237 21.69 -16.14 -8.74
C ASN A 237 22.29 -14.92 -9.49
N LEU A 238 21.59 -14.42 -10.52
CA LEU A 238 22.00 -13.21 -11.24
C LEU A 238 21.93 -11.96 -10.35
N LEU A 239 20.90 -11.84 -9.51
CA LEU A 239 20.81 -10.77 -8.51
C LEU A 239 21.97 -10.86 -7.52
N PHE A 240 22.31 -12.07 -7.07
CA PHE A 240 23.45 -12.27 -6.16
C PHE A 240 24.79 -11.87 -6.80
N MET A 241 25.04 -12.26 -8.06
CA MET A 241 26.22 -11.79 -8.81
C MET A 241 26.23 -10.26 -8.99
N ALA A 242 25.07 -9.64 -9.20
CA ALA A 242 24.95 -8.19 -9.29
C ALA A 242 25.32 -7.50 -7.97
N GLN A 243 24.92 -8.06 -6.82
CA GLN A 243 25.31 -7.58 -5.49
C GLN A 243 26.83 -7.67 -5.27
N TYR A 244 27.45 -8.79 -5.63
CA TYR A 244 28.90 -8.99 -5.52
C TYR A 244 29.68 -7.98 -6.37
N ARG A 245 29.22 -7.74 -7.61
CA ARG A 245 29.80 -6.73 -8.50
C ARG A 245 29.65 -5.31 -7.96
N ALA A 246 28.53 -5.02 -7.30
CA ALA A 246 28.23 -3.71 -6.72
C ALA A 246 28.83 -3.51 -5.31
N GLU A 247 29.65 -4.46 -4.83
CA GLU A 247 30.29 -4.42 -3.50
C GLU A 247 29.29 -4.27 -2.34
N MET A 248 28.03 -4.71 -2.56
CA MET A 248 26.98 -4.72 -1.54
C MET A 248 27.14 -5.89 -0.55
N VAL A 249 28.05 -6.81 -0.85
CA VAL A 249 28.36 -8.01 -0.07
C VAL A 249 29.90 -8.11 0.05
N PRO A 250 30.44 -8.45 1.23
CA PRO A 250 31.89 -8.64 1.40
C PRO A 250 32.47 -9.66 0.43
N ARG A 251 33.68 -9.41 -0.09
CA ARG A 251 34.37 -10.34 -1.01
C ARG A 251 35.05 -11.50 -0.29
N ASP A 252 35.62 -11.22 0.88
CA ASP A 252 36.48 -12.14 1.63
C ASP A 252 35.92 -12.45 3.03
N ASP A 253 34.64 -12.21 3.25
CA ASP A 253 33.96 -12.46 4.53
C ASP A 253 32.56 -13.07 4.31
N THR A 254 31.98 -13.57 5.39
CA THR A 254 30.64 -14.13 5.44
C THR A 254 29.56 -13.05 5.32
N VAL A 255 28.40 -13.43 4.77
CA VAL A 255 27.24 -12.55 4.65
C VAL A 255 26.01 -13.20 5.25
N ALA A 256 25.26 -12.43 6.03
CA ALA A 256 23.98 -12.88 6.55
C ALA A 256 22.92 -12.89 5.45
N PHE A 257 22.10 -13.95 5.40
CA PHE A 257 21.01 -14.07 4.43
C PHE A 257 20.05 -12.85 4.39
N PRO A 258 19.67 -12.21 5.51
CA PRO A 258 18.82 -11.02 5.47
C PRO A 258 19.40 -9.88 4.63
N ALA A 259 20.71 -9.62 4.74
CA ALA A 259 21.38 -8.59 3.94
C ALA A 259 21.33 -8.91 2.44
N VAL A 260 21.54 -10.18 2.07
CA VAL A 260 21.44 -10.64 0.67
C VAL A 260 20.03 -10.45 0.12
N ALA A 261 19.00 -10.78 0.91
CA ALA A 261 17.61 -10.63 0.52
C ALA A 261 17.19 -9.16 0.39
N GLU A 262 17.61 -8.31 1.33
CA GLU A 262 17.37 -6.86 1.30
C GLU A 262 18.03 -6.22 0.06
N ASN A 263 19.31 -6.53 -0.19
CA ASN A 263 20.03 -6.05 -1.36
C ASN A 263 19.37 -6.49 -2.67
N ALA A 264 18.89 -7.74 -2.75
CA ALA A 264 18.16 -8.23 -3.92
C ALA A 264 16.87 -7.43 -4.14
N ALA A 265 16.11 -7.16 -3.07
CA ALA A 265 14.89 -6.35 -3.13
C ALA A 265 15.19 -4.91 -3.56
N LEU A 266 16.25 -4.30 -3.02
CA LEU A 266 16.71 -2.96 -3.40
C LEU A 266 17.07 -2.88 -4.89
N LEU A 267 17.82 -3.86 -5.41
CA LEU A 267 18.19 -3.91 -6.83
C LEU A 267 16.97 -4.07 -7.75
N VAL A 268 16.01 -4.93 -7.38
CA VAL A 268 14.76 -5.10 -8.14
C VAL A 268 13.92 -3.82 -8.10
N ALA A 269 13.74 -3.23 -6.91
CA ALA A 269 12.96 -2.01 -6.73
C ALA A 269 13.57 -0.82 -7.48
N ALA A 270 14.90 -0.70 -7.51
CA ALA A 270 15.59 0.32 -8.27
C ALA A 270 15.44 0.15 -9.79
N ALA A 271 15.50 -1.10 -10.28
CA ALA A 271 15.45 -1.39 -11.71
C ALA A 271 14.03 -1.32 -12.30
N VAL A 272 13.05 -1.89 -11.61
CA VAL A 272 11.70 -2.09 -12.13
C VAL A 272 10.61 -1.68 -11.13
N GLY A 273 10.95 -1.12 -9.98
CA GLY A 273 10.00 -0.84 -8.90
C GLY A 273 9.60 -2.11 -8.14
N SER A 274 8.92 -1.94 -7.01
CA SER A 274 8.48 -3.07 -6.18
C SER A 274 7.37 -3.89 -6.86
N PRO A 275 7.50 -5.23 -6.97
CA PRO A 275 6.50 -6.08 -7.62
C PRO A 275 5.08 -5.96 -7.05
N PRO A 276 4.85 -5.86 -5.72
CA PRO A 276 3.51 -5.67 -5.17
C PRO A 276 2.86 -4.33 -5.56
N ALA A 277 3.65 -3.35 -6.00
CA ALA A 277 3.18 -2.02 -6.42
C ALA A 277 2.97 -1.91 -7.95
N TRP A 278 3.20 -2.98 -8.73
CA TRP A 278 2.95 -2.97 -10.17
C TRP A 278 1.45 -3.00 -10.48
N PRO A 279 0.94 -2.17 -11.42
CA PRO A 279 1.66 -1.25 -12.30
C PRO A 279 1.73 0.21 -11.78
N ALA A 280 1.25 0.49 -10.56
CA ALA A 280 1.11 1.86 -10.05
C ALA A 280 2.44 2.62 -9.99
N ASN A 281 3.54 1.97 -9.61
CA ASN A 281 4.85 2.59 -9.59
C ASN A 281 5.38 3.00 -10.99
N TRP A 282 5.00 2.28 -12.06
CA TRP A 282 5.35 2.63 -13.44
C TRP A 282 4.52 3.81 -13.93
N LEU A 283 3.22 3.83 -13.61
CA LEU A 283 2.35 4.99 -13.88
C LEU A 283 2.86 6.23 -13.14
N PHE A 284 3.25 6.07 -11.88
CA PHE A 284 3.86 7.14 -11.07
C PHE A 284 5.16 7.63 -11.70
N ALA A 285 6.07 6.72 -12.05
CA ALA A 285 7.34 7.05 -12.69
C ALA A 285 7.14 7.83 -13.99
N ALA A 286 6.22 7.37 -14.84
CA ALA A 286 5.90 8.04 -16.09
C ALA A 286 5.30 9.44 -15.88
N ARG A 287 4.43 9.61 -14.87
CA ARG A 287 3.75 10.89 -14.58
C ARG A 287 4.69 11.92 -13.96
N HIS A 288 5.54 11.51 -13.02
CA HIS A 288 6.37 12.42 -12.21
C HIS A 288 7.83 12.47 -12.66
N ARG A 289 8.23 11.68 -13.67
CA ARG A 289 9.63 11.56 -14.13
C ARG A 289 10.60 11.23 -12.99
N LEU A 290 10.16 10.37 -12.09
CA LEU A 290 10.94 9.88 -10.95
C LEU A 290 11.18 8.36 -11.09
N PRO A 291 12.20 7.79 -10.45
CA PRO A 291 12.39 6.34 -10.42
C PRO A 291 11.18 5.61 -9.84
N ALA A 292 10.82 4.46 -10.41
CA ALA A 292 9.63 3.70 -10.00
C ALA A 292 9.64 3.33 -8.50
N GLY A 293 10.80 2.98 -7.95
CA GLY A 293 10.93 2.68 -6.52
C GLY A 293 10.54 3.83 -5.57
N ARG A 294 10.49 5.09 -6.03
CA ARG A 294 10.04 6.21 -5.19
C ARG A 294 8.55 6.15 -4.84
N TYR A 295 7.75 5.46 -5.64
CA TYR A 295 6.33 5.28 -5.35
C TYR A 295 6.10 4.62 -3.99
N ASP A 296 6.96 3.71 -3.55
CA ASP A 296 6.79 3.01 -2.27
C ASP A 296 6.98 3.91 -1.04
N ARG A 297 7.51 5.13 -1.21
CA ARG A 297 7.64 6.11 -0.11
C ARG A 297 6.71 7.30 -0.26
N LEU A 298 6.17 7.53 -1.46
CA LEU A 298 5.37 8.70 -1.81
C LEU A 298 3.90 8.36 -2.05
N GLY A 299 3.61 7.20 -2.64
CA GLY A 299 2.26 6.78 -2.98
C GLY A 299 1.39 6.71 -1.74
N GLY A 300 0.25 7.39 -1.75
CA GLY A 300 -0.68 7.42 -0.62
C GLY A 300 -0.25 8.21 0.62
N ARG A 301 0.95 8.82 0.64
CA ARG A 301 1.40 9.72 1.71
C ARG A 301 0.74 11.08 1.54
N ASP A 302 0.24 11.66 2.64
CA ASP A 302 -0.34 13.01 2.65
C ASP A 302 0.30 13.85 3.76
N LEU A 303 1.26 14.70 3.37
CA LEU A 303 1.90 15.60 4.33
C LEU A 303 0.95 16.69 4.86
N LEU A 304 -0.20 16.90 4.20
CA LEU A 304 -1.18 17.88 4.65
C LEU A 304 -2.27 17.28 5.53
N ALA A 305 -2.28 15.96 5.74
CA ALA A 305 -3.29 15.29 6.56
C ALA A 305 -3.19 15.68 8.04
N ALA A 306 -1.98 15.86 8.55
CA ALA A 306 -1.70 16.25 9.94
C ALA A 306 -0.85 17.54 9.95
N LEU A 307 -1.51 18.69 10.02
CA LEU A 307 -0.85 19.99 10.17
C LEU A 307 -0.79 20.39 11.65
N PRO A 308 0.28 21.07 12.11
CA PRO A 308 1.49 21.42 11.35
C PRO A 308 2.32 20.17 11.00
N ALA A 309 2.91 20.16 9.81
CA ALA A 309 3.83 19.11 9.37
C ALA A 309 5.22 19.69 9.17
N GLU A 310 6.25 18.91 9.50
CA GLU A 310 7.65 19.29 9.35
C GLU A 310 8.39 18.21 8.56
N ILE A 311 9.19 18.65 7.60
CA ILE A 311 10.15 17.83 6.87
C ILE A 311 11.51 18.22 7.43
N ASP A 312 12.10 17.34 8.23
CA ASP A 312 13.45 17.49 8.76
C ASP A 312 14.46 17.14 7.65
N ILE A 313 15.27 18.11 7.27
CA ILE A 313 16.28 17.99 6.21
C ILE A 313 17.58 17.55 6.87
N GLY A 314 18.02 16.34 6.54
CA GLY A 314 19.13 15.69 7.24
C GLY A 314 18.70 14.52 8.12
N ASP A 315 17.40 14.29 8.29
CA ASP A 315 16.85 13.01 8.71
C ASP A 315 16.90 12.00 7.55
N LEU A 316 17.42 10.80 7.80
CA LEU A 316 17.67 9.82 6.72
C LEU A 316 16.39 9.33 6.05
N ASP A 317 15.32 9.13 6.81
CA ASP A 317 14.06 8.61 6.29
C ASP A 317 13.31 9.67 5.48
N SER A 318 13.27 10.89 5.99
CA SER A 318 12.70 12.06 5.31
C SER A 318 13.48 12.38 4.03
N ASP A 319 14.82 12.39 4.10
CA ASP A 319 15.70 12.64 2.96
C ASP A 319 15.45 11.64 1.84
N GLN A 320 15.45 10.34 2.17
CA GLN A 320 15.27 9.25 1.21
C GLN A 320 13.89 9.20 0.55
N ALA A 321 12.87 9.74 1.22
CA ALA A 321 11.51 9.78 0.70
C ALA A 321 11.25 11.06 -0.13
N LEU A 322 11.69 12.21 0.37
CA LEU A 322 11.19 13.52 -0.07
C LEU A 322 12.24 14.33 -0.85
N LEU A 323 13.54 14.11 -0.66
CA LEU A 323 14.55 14.85 -1.41
C LEU A 323 14.78 14.26 -2.80
N ALA A 324 14.80 15.13 -3.80
CA ALA A 324 15.21 14.80 -5.16
C ALA A 324 16.66 15.24 -5.40
N GLU A 325 16.97 15.76 -6.58
CA GLU A 325 18.33 16.20 -6.94
C GLU A 325 18.68 17.59 -6.38
N GLY A 326 19.96 17.94 -6.44
CA GLY A 326 20.49 19.27 -6.08
C GLY A 326 20.78 19.49 -4.59
N TRP A 327 20.86 18.42 -3.81
CA TRP A 327 21.17 18.46 -2.39
C TRP A 327 22.57 17.92 -2.12
N SER A 328 23.35 18.62 -1.31
CA SER A 328 24.63 18.12 -0.85
C SER A 328 24.48 16.95 0.15
N VAL A 329 25.63 16.43 0.59
CA VAL A 329 25.70 15.50 1.72
C VAL A 329 25.25 16.19 3.02
N ARG A 330 25.08 15.41 4.08
CA ARG A 330 24.68 15.93 5.40
C ARG A 330 25.83 16.72 6.02
N HIS A 331 25.56 17.92 6.53
CA HIS A 331 26.53 18.76 7.24
C HIS A 331 25.95 19.21 8.59
N PRO A 332 26.76 19.28 9.66
CA PRO A 332 26.35 19.94 10.89
C PRO A 332 26.22 21.47 10.68
N CYS A 333 25.17 22.09 11.22
CA CYS A 333 24.89 23.52 11.07
C CYS A 333 24.23 24.09 12.34
N LEU A 334 24.91 24.96 13.09
CA LEU A 334 24.38 25.66 14.27
C LEU A 334 23.52 24.79 15.23
N GLY A 335 23.95 23.55 15.49
CA GLY A 335 23.25 22.61 16.38
C GLY A 335 22.17 21.74 15.73
N ALA A 336 22.00 21.82 14.41
CA ALA A 336 21.17 20.93 13.59
C ALA A 336 22.01 20.19 12.55
N ILE A 337 21.36 19.32 11.78
CA ILE A 337 21.90 18.78 10.53
C ILE A 337 21.24 19.55 9.39
N CYS A 338 22.01 19.98 8.41
CA CYS A 338 21.54 20.64 7.21
C CYS A 338 22.04 19.91 5.96
N ARG A 339 21.42 20.24 4.83
CA ARG A 339 21.98 20.01 3.50
C ARG A 339 22.07 21.33 2.74
N GLU A 340 23.09 21.45 1.90
CA GLU A 340 23.28 22.60 1.03
C GLU A 340 22.45 22.44 -0.25
N VAL A 341 21.90 23.56 -0.72
CA VAL A 341 21.26 23.67 -2.04
C VAL A 341 22.35 23.90 -3.09
N GLU A 342 22.63 22.89 -3.91
CA GLU A 342 23.65 22.93 -4.97
C GLU A 342 23.12 23.66 -6.21
N GLY A 343 22.97 24.98 -6.09
CA GLY A 343 22.42 25.88 -7.11
C GLY A 343 20.90 25.79 -7.23
N ARG A 344 20.37 24.58 -7.48
CA ARG A 344 18.93 24.29 -7.56
C ARG A 344 18.62 22.92 -6.96
N ALA A 345 17.82 22.89 -5.90
CA ALA A 345 17.40 21.67 -5.23
C ALA A 345 15.88 21.46 -5.31
N ARG A 346 15.45 20.19 -5.24
CA ARG A 346 14.03 19.81 -5.32
C ARG A 346 13.61 19.00 -4.09
N VAL A 347 12.48 19.37 -3.49
CA VAL A 347 11.78 18.59 -2.45
C VAL A 347 10.41 18.19 -2.98
N LEU A 348 10.02 16.94 -2.74
CA LEU A 348 8.73 16.41 -3.11
C LEU A 348 7.76 16.57 -1.93
N LEU A 349 6.59 17.13 -2.21
CA LEU A 349 5.50 17.32 -1.28
C LEU A 349 4.33 16.43 -1.71
N PRO A 350 4.25 15.17 -1.23
CA PRO A 350 3.13 14.28 -1.54
C PRO A 350 1.88 14.72 -0.78
N VAL A 351 0.81 14.94 -1.54
CA VAL A 351 -0.49 15.43 -1.06
C VAL A 351 -1.60 14.54 -1.58
N VAL A 352 -2.49 14.09 -0.71
CA VAL A 352 -3.70 13.36 -1.12
C VAL A 352 -4.90 14.31 -1.16
N ASP A 353 -5.08 15.12 -0.12
CA ASP A 353 -6.18 16.07 -0.01
C ASP A 353 -5.67 17.53 0.00
N PRO A 354 -5.63 18.20 -1.17
CA PRO A 354 -5.10 19.55 -1.28
C PRO A 354 -5.87 20.57 -0.45
N ARG A 355 -5.12 21.39 0.29
CA ARG A 355 -5.62 22.46 1.14
C ARG A 355 -4.65 23.65 1.12
N ALA A 356 -5.16 24.83 1.46
CA ALA A 356 -4.32 26.01 1.55
C ALA A 356 -3.41 25.92 2.78
N VAL A 357 -2.12 26.16 2.59
CA VAL A 357 -1.10 26.09 3.63
C VAL A 357 -0.08 27.21 3.48
N GLU A 358 0.67 27.44 4.53
CA GLU A 358 1.87 28.28 4.50
C GLU A 358 3.10 27.37 4.57
N LEU A 359 3.94 27.43 3.53
CA LEU A 359 5.22 26.74 3.50
C LEU A 359 6.28 27.68 4.08
N ARG A 360 7.00 27.23 5.10
CA ARG A 360 8.16 27.93 5.66
C ARG A 360 9.40 27.09 5.45
N VAL A 361 10.40 27.65 4.78
CA VAL A 361 11.69 27.01 4.59
C VAL A 361 12.68 27.66 5.53
N ARG A 362 13.19 26.90 6.50
CA ARG A 362 14.18 27.38 7.44
C ARG A 362 15.58 27.14 6.87
N ALA A 363 16.34 28.22 6.73
CA ALA A 363 17.63 28.19 6.06
C ALA A 363 18.60 29.24 6.64
N LEU A 364 19.89 29.02 6.44
CA LEU A 364 20.97 29.96 6.75
C LEU A 364 21.99 30.00 5.60
N GLY A 365 22.81 31.05 5.58
CA GLY A 365 23.90 31.18 4.62
C GLY A 365 24.09 32.62 4.14
N THR A 366 24.38 32.78 2.85
CA THR A 366 24.66 34.08 2.23
C THR A 366 23.86 34.22 0.94
N GLY A 367 23.61 35.45 0.48
CA GLY A 367 22.87 35.73 -0.76
C GLY A 367 21.35 35.64 -0.59
N THR A 368 20.65 35.14 -1.60
CA THR A 368 19.18 35.03 -1.61
C THR A 368 18.74 33.61 -1.92
N LEU A 369 17.81 33.08 -1.12
CA LEU A 369 17.12 31.82 -1.38
C LEU A 369 15.75 32.11 -1.98
N ARG A 370 15.49 31.59 -3.18
CA ARG A 370 14.17 31.59 -3.82
C ARG A 370 13.54 30.22 -3.65
N VAL A 371 12.29 30.21 -3.18
CA VAL A 371 11.47 29.01 -3.03
C VAL A 371 10.29 29.14 -3.98
N SER A 372 9.99 28.07 -4.72
CA SER A 372 8.85 28.05 -5.63
C SER A 372 8.09 26.72 -5.64
N VAL A 373 6.77 26.81 -5.81
CA VAL A 373 5.85 25.66 -5.94
C VAL A 373 4.80 26.03 -6.98
N ASP A 374 4.74 25.29 -8.08
CA ASP A 374 3.72 25.44 -9.15
C ASP A 374 3.41 26.90 -9.54
N GLY A 375 4.44 27.74 -9.65
CA GLY A 375 4.33 29.15 -10.05
C GLY A 375 4.17 30.16 -8.91
N ALA A 376 3.89 29.74 -7.67
CA ALA A 376 4.07 30.58 -6.50
C ALA A 376 5.55 30.70 -6.18
N THR A 377 6.04 31.91 -5.88
CA THR A 377 7.44 32.15 -5.55
C THR A 377 7.57 33.07 -4.36
N ALA A 378 8.49 32.78 -3.45
CA ALA A 378 8.96 33.67 -2.40
C ALA A 378 10.49 33.70 -2.42
N ALA A 379 11.08 34.80 -1.97
CA ALA A 379 12.51 34.89 -1.82
C ALA A 379 12.84 35.66 -0.53
N ALA A 380 13.90 35.25 0.16
CA ALA A 380 14.43 35.99 1.29
C ALA A 380 15.97 36.04 1.23
N ALA A 381 16.54 37.11 1.78
CA ALA A 381 17.97 37.20 2.01
C ALA A 381 18.38 36.19 3.09
N LEU A 382 19.50 35.50 2.86
CA LEU A 382 20.06 34.57 3.82
C LEU A 382 21.02 35.29 4.76
N HIS A 383 21.04 34.82 6.01
CA HIS A 383 21.90 35.35 7.06
C HIS A 383 22.75 34.22 7.68
N PRO A 384 23.84 34.56 8.39
CA PRO A 384 24.66 33.56 9.10
C PRO A 384 23.90 32.79 10.18
N THR A 385 22.71 33.24 10.58
CA THR A 385 21.78 32.57 11.48
C THR A 385 20.54 32.11 10.73
N PHE A 386 19.81 31.14 11.29
CA PHE A 386 18.56 30.68 10.69
C PHE A 386 17.54 31.80 10.49
N GLY A 387 17.03 31.90 9.26
CA GLY A 387 15.84 32.65 8.90
C GLY A 387 14.82 31.75 8.23
N GLU A 388 13.62 32.28 7.98
CA GLU A 388 12.54 31.56 7.29
C GLU A 388 12.18 32.26 5.98
N VAL A 389 12.12 31.50 4.89
CA VAL A 389 11.43 31.93 3.66
C VAL A 389 9.98 31.48 3.76
N VAL A 390 9.05 32.43 3.80
CA VAL A 390 7.62 32.14 3.93
C VAL A 390 6.95 32.24 2.56
N LEU A 391 6.35 31.14 2.11
CA LEU A 391 5.61 31.03 0.86
C LEU A 391 4.16 30.64 1.15
N PRO A 392 3.20 31.57 1.02
CA PRO A 392 1.78 31.23 1.09
C PRO A 392 1.36 30.39 -0.13
N LEU A 393 0.82 29.20 0.11
CA LEU A 393 0.34 28.28 -0.94
C LEU A 393 -1.20 28.20 -0.90
N PRO A 394 -1.90 28.90 -1.81
CA PRO A 394 -3.35 28.73 -1.94
C PRO A 394 -3.68 27.32 -2.45
N ARG A 395 -4.86 26.81 -2.09
CA ARG A 395 -5.33 25.46 -2.50
C ARG A 395 -5.24 25.24 -4.02
N ALA A 396 -5.42 26.28 -4.84
CA ALA A 396 -5.37 26.18 -6.29
C ALA A 396 -3.98 25.83 -6.85
N LEU A 397 -2.91 26.07 -6.09
CA LEU A 397 -1.52 25.79 -6.45
C LEU A 397 -0.98 24.52 -5.80
N VAL A 398 -1.81 23.78 -5.06
CA VAL A 398 -1.48 22.48 -4.49
C VAL A 398 -2.38 21.46 -5.17
N HIS A 399 -1.80 20.47 -5.83
CA HIS A 399 -2.54 19.40 -6.48
C HIS A 399 -2.37 18.07 -5.74
N ALA A 400 -3.28 17.13 -5.98
CA ALA A 400 -3.12 15.77 -5.49
C ALA A 400 -1.95 15.08 -6.22
N GLY A 401 -1.15 14.30 -5.49
CA GLY A 401 0.09 13.68 -5.93
C GLY A 401 1.34 14.38 -5.38
N ALA A 402 2.49 14.13 -6.01
CA ALA A 402 3.75 14.78 -5.65
C ALA A 402 3.84 16.18 -6.26
N ASN A 403 3.77 17.20 -5.40
CA ASN A 403 4.04 18.60 -5.74
C ASN A 403 5.55 18.84 -5.58
N GLU A 404 6.12 19.78 -6.34
CA GLU A 404 7.55 20.06 -6.28
C GLU A 404 7.83 21.41 -5.63
N VAL A 405 8.61 21.40 -4.56
CA VAL A 405 9.22 22.58 -3.98
C VAL A 405 10.62 22.73 -4.55
N VAL A 406 10.82 23.78 -5.33
CA VAL A 406 12.12 24.10 -5.92
C VAL A 406 12.77 25.20 -5.09
N LEU A 407 14.01 24.95 -4.66
CA LEU A 407 14.86 25.90 -3.96
C LEU A 407 16.00 26.31 -4.90
N GLU A 408 16.17 27.60 -5.11
CA GLU A 408 17.23 28.17 -5.96
C GLU A 408 18.03 29.20 -5.18
N VAL A 409 19.35 29.12 -5.30
CA VAL A 409 20.29 30.04 -4.63
C VAL A 409 20.90 30.98 -5.66
N SER A 410 21.09 32.25 -5.29
CA SER A 410 21.78 33.21 -6.15
C SER A 410 23.21 32.77 -6.49
N PRO A 411 23.73 33.05 -7.70
CA PRO A 411 25.09 32.68 -8.08
C PRO A 411 26.13 33.16 -7.07
N GLY A 412 27.09 32.30 -6.74
CA GLY A 412 28.16 32.60 -5.77
C GLY A 412 27.70 32.69 -4.30
N SER A 413 26.47 32.26 -4.01
CA SER A 413 25.88 32.28 -2.67
C SER A 413 25.74 30.86 -2.12
N GLN A 414 25.53 30.72 -0.81
CA GLN A 414 25.38 29.44 -0.13
C GLN A 414 24.09 29.39 0.68
N ALA A 415 23.34 28.30 0.60
CA ALA A 415 22.15 28.07 1.41
C ALA A 415 22.15 26.69 2.05
N LEU A 416 22.15 26.64 3.38
CA LEU A 416 21.99 25.44 4.18
C LEU A 416 20.56 25.41 4.73
N VAL A 417 19.84 24.31 4.49
CA VAL A 417 18.43 24.13 4.89
C VAL A 417 18.36 23.00 5.92
N ASP A 418 17.65 23.23 7.03
CA ASP A 418 17.42 22.23 8.09
C ASP A 418 15.97 21.73 8.11
N ALA A 419 14.99 22.54 7.71
CA ALA A 419 13.59 22.11 7.77
C ALA A 419 12.68 22.84 6.78
N LEU A 420 11.64 22.12 6.32
CA LEU A 420 10.46 22.71 5.67
C LEU A 420 9.24 22.47 6.56
N ARG A 421 8.53 23.53 6.93
CA ARG A 421 7.33 23.47 7.76
C ARG A 421 6.10 23.85 6.96
N LEU A 422 5.04 23.06 7.11
CA LEU A 422 3.73 23.27 6.51
C LEU A 422 2.77 23.62 7.62
N LEU A 423 2.29 24.86 7.62
CA LEU A 423 1.37 25.37 8.63
C LEU A 423 -0.03 25.56 8.03
N PRO A 424 -1.10 25.41 8.83
CA PRO A 424 -2.43 25.83 8.41
C PRO A 424 -2.41 27.32 8.08
N ARG A 425 -3.00 27.71 6.96
CA ARG A 425 -3.16 29.14 6.65
C ARG A 425 -4.26 29.73 7.54
N GLU A 426 -3.93 30.72 8.38
CA GLU A 426 -4.93 31.43 9.18
C GLU A 426 -6.00 32.08 8.27
N GLY A 427 -7.28 31.84 8.57
CA GLY A 427 -8.42 32.43 7.85
C GLY A 427 -9.05 31.57 6.75
N ALA A 428 -8.57 30.37 6.47
CA ALA A 428 -9.20 29.43 5.54
C ALA A 428 -10.04 28.37 6.30
N ARG A 429 -11.27 28.74 6.70
CA ARG A 429 -12.30 27.76 7.10
C ARG A 429 -13.21 27.45 5.93
#